data_AF-A0A497TV26-F1
#
_entry.id   AF-A0A497TV26-F1
#
_cell.length_a   1.000
_cell.length_b   1.000
_cell.length_c   1.000
_cell.angle_alpha   90.00
_cell.angle_beta   90.00
_cell.angle_gamma   90.00
#
_symmetry.space_group_name_H-M   'P 1'
#
loop_
_entity.id
_entity.type
_entity.pdbx_description
1 polymer ?
#
loop_
_entity_poly.entity_id
_entity_poly.type
_entity_poly.pdbx_seq_one_letter_code
_entity_poly.pdbx_strand_id
1 'polypeptide(L)'
;MANFMEGDTDAFESLYERYRGRIYRYVVRHCGTGEQGRLLYQKFWAGFVEARPSSPTPRHLKTSLYRILHRQMRSFCQERSEETTVYPVGELVTGDDGVQWGVLLIDLVRALPYRQRESFLFRYEIGLNCAAIALVLGESGFTIEERIRSAEQELAVRLAAAGCADTTREALKSYYSETRRVKPPVTWDSDILQVLPQWLGEKAPQEESNEAGMQTGLLVRGFNAALRRLKSGSGALKKGLRQSVEPAGANMPLSATNQ
;
A
#
# COMPACT_ATOMS: atom_id res chain seq x y z
N MET A 1 5.12 -20.52 7.49
CA MET A 1 6.24 -19.81 6.82
C MET A 1 7.26 -20.79 6.27
N ALA A 2 7.86 -21.68 7.07
CA ALA A 2 8.79 -22.70 6.57
C ALA A 2 8.11 -23.64 5.55
N ASN A 3 7.02 -24.32 5.93
CA ASN A 3 6.27 -25.18 4.99
C ASN A 3 5.74 -24.40 3.77
N PHE A 4 5.24 -23.19 3.99
CA PHE A 4 4.85 -22.30 2.89
C PHE A 4 6.02 -22.07 1.92
N MET A 5 7.26 -21.92 2.41
CA MET A 5 8.45 -21.78 1.58
C MET A 5 8.74 -22.99 0.70
N GLU A 6 8.31 -24.18 1.13
CA GLU A 6 8.58 -25.45 0.46
C GLU A 6 7.55 -25.80 -0.63
N GLY A 7 6.40 -25.13 -0.67
CA GLY A 7 5.36 -25.48 -1.64
C GLY A 7 3.96 -25.47 -1.07
N ASP A 8 3.84 -25.75 0.22
CA ASP A 8 2.61 -26.14 0.91
C ASP A 8 1.50 -25.08 0.83
N THR A 9 0.40 -25.45 0.16
CA THR A 9 -0.81 -24.66 -0.03
C THR A 9 -1.57 -24.45 1.28
N ASP A 10 -1.71 -25.48 2.12
CA ASP A 10 -2.38 -25.38 3.42
C ASP A 10 -1.62 -24.44 4.36
N ALA A 11 -0.29 -24.44 4.26
CA ALA A 11 0.56 -23.50 4.97
C ALA A 11 0.41 -22.05 4.49
N PHE A 12 0.06 -21.83 3.20
CA PHE A 12 -0.33 -20.51 2.72
C PHE A 12 -1.69 -20.11 3.26
N GLU A 13 -2.70 -20.96 3.22
CA GLU A 13 -4.04 -20.63 3.71
C GLU A 13 -4.03 -20.24 5.20
N SER A 14 -3.29 -21.00 6.01
CA SER A 14 -3.09 -20.71 7.43
C SER A 14 -2.38 -19.36 7.66
N LEU A 15 -1.44 -19.00 6.78
CA LEU A 15 -0.75 -17.72 6.80
C LEU A 15 -1.69 -16.61 6.36
N TYR A 16 -2.44 -16.83 5.29
CA TYR A 16 -3.41 -15.90 4.75
C TYR A 16 -4.43 -15.53 5.83
N GLU A 17 -5.08 -16.49 6.49
CA GLU A 17 -6.04 -16.22 7.56
C GLU A 17 -5.43 -15.38 8.69
N ARG A 18 -4.17 -15.63 9.05
CA ARG A 18 -3.46 -14.89 10.11
C ARG A 18 -3.18 -13.43 9.77
N TYR A 19 -2.89 -13.13 8.50
CA TYR A 19 -2.42 -11.82 8.07
C TYR A 19 -3.46 -11.01 7.29
N ARG A 20 -4.43 -11.65 6.62
CA ARG A 20 -5.37 -11.00 5.69
C ARG A 20 -6.08 -9.80 6.26
N GLY A 21 -6.52 -9.85 7.52
CA GLY A 21 -7.20 -8.73 8.19
C GLY A 21 -6.29 -7.51 8.36
N ARG A 22 -5.05 -7.73 8.82
CA ARG A 22 -4.07 -6.65 9.03
C ARG A 22 -3.64 -6.03 7.71
N ILE A 23 -3.37 -6.87 6.71
CA ILE A 23 -3.00 -6.42 5.36
C ILE A 23 -4.14 -5.65 4.71
N TYR A 24 -5.36 -6.16 4.81
CA TYR A 24 -6.54 -5.52 4.25
C TYR A 24 -6.72 -4.12 4.84
N ARG A 25 -6.74 -4.02 6.18
CA ARG A 25 -6.86 -2.72 6.87
C ARG A 25 -5.73 -1.78 6.52
N TYR A 26 -4.49 -2.27 6.43
CA TYR A 26 -3.35 -1.46 5.99
C TYR A 26 -3.58 -0.88 4.59
N VAL A 27 -4.00 -1.70 3.63
CA VAL A 27 -4.26 -1.26 2.24
C VAL A 27 -5.43 -0.27 2.17
N VAL A 28 -6.59 -0.57 2.76
CA VAL A 28 -7.77 0.31 2.64
C VAL A 28 -7.64 1.62 3.42
N ARG A 29 -6.72 1.69 4.39
CA ARG A 29 -6.37 2.94 5.09
C ARG A 29 -5.42 3.83 4.27
N HIS A 30 -4.79 3.28 3.22
CA HIS A 30 -4.04 4.05 2.23
C HIS A 30 -4.88 4.40 1.00
N CYS A 31 -5.67 3.45 0.49
CA CYS A 31 -6.25 3.50 -0.86
C CYS A 31 -7.79 3.54 -0.88
N GLY A 32 -8.45 3.32 0.26
CA GLY A 32 -9.89 3.08 0.31
C GLY A 32 -10.27 1.66 -0.14
N THR A 33 -11.58 1.42 -0.27
CA THR A 33 -12.20 0.11 -0.59
C THR A 33 -12.58 -0.06 -2.05
N GLY A 34 -12.23 0.89 -2.92
CA GLY A 34 -12.50 0.81 -4.35
C GLY A 34 -11.62 -0.19 -5.09
N GLU A 35 -11.80 -0.28 -6.41
CA GLU A 35 -11.12 -1.26 -7.28
C GLU A 35 -9.59 -1.18 -7.18
N GLN A 36 -9.04 0.03 -7.08
CA GLN A 36 -7.60 0.22 -6.90
C GLN A 36 -7.06 -0.44 -5.62
N GLY A 37 -7.83 -0.38 -4.51
CA GLY A 37 -7.48 -1.06 -3.28
C GLY A 37 -7.50 -2.58 -3.42
N ARG A 38 -8.52 -3.11 -4.12
CA ARG A 38 -8.66 -4.54 -4.41
C ARG A 38 -7.49 -5.05 -5.25
N LEU A 39 -7.14 -4.33 -6.32
CA LEU A 39 -5.99 -4.66 -7.18
C LEU A 39 -4.67 -4.61 -6.41
N LEU A 40 -4.45 -3.60 -5.56
CA LEU A 40 -3.25 -3.51 -4.74
C LEU A 40 -3.16 -4.66 -3.73
N TYR A 41 -4.29 -5.08 -3.15
CA TYR A 41 -4.35 -6.22 -2.26
C TYR A 41 -3.97 -7.53 -2.96
N GLN A 42 -4.53 -7.77 -4.16
CA GLN A 42 -4.17 -8.94 -4.98
C GLN A 42 -2.70 -8.90 -5.40
N LYS A 43 -2.22 -7.76 -5.91
CA LYS A 43 -0.81 -7.55 -6.32
C LYS A 43 0.16 -7.75 -5.16
N PHE A 44 -0.23 -7.37 -3.94
CA PHE A 44 0.55 -7.62 -2.73
C PHE A 44 0.73 -9.13 -2.50
N TRP A 45 -0.37 -9.89 -2.48
CA TRP A 45 -0.32 -11.33 -2.22
C TRP A 45 0.41 -12.10 -3.32
N ALA A 46 0.18 -11.75 -4.59
CA ALA A 46 0.94 -12.29 -5.72
C ALA A 46 2.45 -12.06 -5.53
N GLY A 47 2.85 -10.82 -5.25
CA GLY A 47 4.24 -10.48 -5.02
C GLY A 47 4.85 -11.15 -3.79
N PHE A 48 4.04 -11.46 -2.78
CA PHE A 48 4.48 -12.20 -1.59
C PHE A 48 4.75 -13.68 -1.90
N VAL A 49 3.88 -14.33 -2.68
CA VAL A 49 4.11 -15.70 -3.17
C VAL A 49 5.33 -15.75 -4.09
N GLU A 50 5.49 -14.79 -5.01
CA GLU A 50 6.65 -14.68 -5.89
C GLU A 50 7.98 -14.49 -5.14
N ALA A 51 7.96 -13.84 -3.97
CA ALA A 51 9.16 -13.60 -3.16
C ALA A 51 9.65 -14.83 -2.39
N ARG A 52 8.85 -15.90 -2.36
CA ARG A 52 9.15 -17.16 -1.68
C ARG A 52 10.49 -17.78 -2.09
N PRO A 53 10.71 -18.16 -3.38
CA PRO A 53 11.93 -18.85 -3.80
C PRO A 53 13.20 -18.01 -3.60
N SER A 54 13.09 -16.69 -3.60
CA SER A 54 14.23 -15.78 -3.39
C SER A 54 14.53 -15.49 -1.92
N SER A 55 13.70 -15.98 -0.99
CA SER A 55 13.88 -15.73 0.45
C SER A 55 14.67 -16.88 1.07
N PRO A 56 15.87 -16.64 1.64
CA PRO A 56 16.71 -17.73 2.15
C PRO A 56 16.19 -18.31 3.47
N THR A 57 15.41 -17.55 4.25
CA THR A 57 14.85 -18.03 5.52
C THR A 57 13.44 -17.48 5.76
N PRO A 58 12.63 -18.10 6.66
CA PRO A 58 11.32 -17.59 7.06
C PRO A 58 11.34 -16.14 7.56
N ARG A 59 12.44 -15.72 8.21
CA ARG A 59 12.62 -14.34 8.68
C ARG A 59 12.80 -13.37 7.50
N HIS A 60 13.56 -13.76 6.49
CA HIS A 60 13.72 -12.96 5.27
C HIS A 60 12.40 -12.84 4.53
N LEU A 61 11.63 -13.92 4.41
CA LEU A 61 10.31 -13.90 3.79
C LEU A 61 9.35 -12.96 4.53
N LYS A 62 9.33 -13.00 5.87
CA LYS A 62 8.53 -12.07 6.69
C LYS A 62 8.96 -10.61 6.49
N THR A 63 10.26 -10.33 6.40
CA THR A 63 10.74 -8.98 6.09
C THR A 63 10.33 -8.56 4.67
N SER A 64 10.45 -9.46 3.69
CA SER A 64 10.02 -9.23 2.30
C SER A 64 8.53 -8.89 2.23
N LEU A 65 7.68 -9.54 3.03
CA LEU A 65 6.25 -9.21 3.15
C LEU A 65 6.04 -7.71 3.40
N TYR A 66 6.68 -7.16 4.43
CA TYR A 66 6.53 -5.74 4.76
C TYR A 66 7.19 -4.81 3.75
N ARG A 67 8.31 -5.22 3.13
CA ARG A 67 8.94 -4.47 2.05
C ARG A 67 8.09 -4.42 0.78
N ILE A 68 7.33 -5.48 0.50
CA ILE A 68 6.37 -5.50 -0.61
C ILE A 68 5.25 -4.51 -0.33
N LEU A 69 4.66 -4.49 0.89
CA LEU A 69 3.65 -3.49 1.27
C LEU A 69 4.18 -2.07 1.05
N HIS A 70 5.34 -1.76 1.61
CA HIS A 70 5.98 -0.46 1.48
C HIS A 70 6.16 -0.06 0.01
N ARG A 71 6.73 -0.96 -0.80
CA ARG A 71 6.97 -0.70 -2.22
C ARG A 71 5.68 -0.43 -2.99
N GLN A 72 4.62 -1.23 -2.78
CA GLN A 72 3.35 -1.03 -3.48
C GLN A 72 2.66 0.27 -3.06
N MET A 73 2.66 0.59 -1.76
CA MET A 73 2.06 1.84 -1.27
C MET A 73 2.83 3.07 -1.73
N ARG A 74 4.17 3.02 -1.76
CA ARG A 74 4.99 4.12 -2.29
C ARG A 74 4.68 4.38 -3.76
N SER A 75 4.61 3.33 -4.59
CA SER A 75 4.25 3.46 -6.02
C SER A 75 2.89 4.13 -6.17
N PHE A 76 1.87 3.58 -5.48
CA PHE A 76 0.51 4.09 -5.53
C PHE A 76 0.43 5.57 -5.10
N CYS A 77 1.07 5.94 -3.99
CA CYS A 77 1.01 7.30 -3.48
C CYS A 77 1.84 8.30 -4.30
N GLN A 78 2.91 7.86 -4.99
CA GLN A 78 3.63 8.70 -5.94
C GLN A 78 2.75 9.03 -7.14
N GLU A 79 2.12 8.02 -7.74
CA GLU A 79 1.17 8.17 -8.85
C GLU A 79 -0.01 9.08 -8.45
N ARG A 80 -0.58 8.89 -7.25
CA ARG A 80 -1.66 9.74 -6.71
C ARG A 80 -1.25 11.15 -6.31
N SER A 81 0.02 11.41 -5.98
CA SER A 81 0.44 12.78 -5.62
C SER A 81 0.39 13.73 -6.83
N GLU A 82 0.40 13.17 -8.04
CA GLU A 82 0.20 13.89 -9.29
C GLU A 82 -1.31 14.13 -9.55
N GLU A 83 -2.21 13.38 -8.89
CA GLU A 83 -3.67 13.45 -8.99
C GLU A 83 -4.33 13.68 -7.61
N THR A 84 -4.36 14.95 -7.18
CA THR A 84 -4.94 15.34 -5.87
C THR A 84 -6.39 14.90 -5.75
N THR A 85 -6.68 14.01 -4.81
CA THR A 85 -8.03 13.54 -4.53
C THR A 85 -8.25 13.50 -3.02
N VAL A 86 -9.10 14.42 -2.58
CA VAL A 86 -9.62 14.57 -1.23
C VAL A 86 -10.53 13.38 -0.93
N TYR A 87 -10.26 12.65 0.15
CA TYR A 87 -11.21 11.67 0.66
C TYR A 87 -12.34 12.42 1.36
N PRO A 88 -13.61 12.25 0.97
CA PRO A 88 -14.72 12.89 1.66
C PRO A 88 -14.81 12.33 3.08
N VAL A 89 -14.88 13.24 4.06
CA VAL A 89 -15.11 12.93 5.47
C VAL A 89 -16.53 12.35 5.58
N GLY A 90 -16.66 11.14 6.12
CA GLY A 90 -17.97 10.58 6.45
C GLY A 90 -18.53 11.33 7.65
N GLU A 91 -19.79 11.75 7.58
CA GLU A 91 -20.53 12.34 8.70
C GLU A 91 -20.44 11.41 9.93
N LEU A 92 -19.95 11.95 11.05
CA LEU A 92 -19.83 11.24 12.31
C LEU A 92 -21.23 10.93 12.84
N VAL A 93 -21.63 9.66 12.77
CA VAL A 93 -22.82 9.16 13.47
C VAL A 93 -22.51 9.12 14.96
N THR A 94 -23.37 9.77 15.76
CA THR A 94 -23.32 9.73 17.23
C THR A 94 -23.49 8.30 17.71
N GLY A 95 -22.40 7.70 18.20
CA GLY A 95 -22.35 6.39 18.83
C GLY A 95 -21.54 6.46 20.12
N ASP A 96 -21.50 5.36 20.85
CA ASP A 96 -20.66 5.17 22.04
C ASP A 96 -19.27 5.81 21.85
N ASP A 97 -18.85 6.66 22.79
CA ASP A 97 -17.76 7.63 22.58
C ASP A 97 -16.48 6.96 22.03
N GLY A 98 -16.14 5.75 22.50
CA GLY A 98 -14.99 4.98 22.00
C GLY A 98 -15.10 4.59 20.52
N VAL A 99 -16.28 4.11 20.10
CA VAL A 99 -16.56 3.76 18.70
C VAL A 99 -16.54 5.00 17.80
N GLN A 100 -17.07 6.12 18.30
CA GLN A 100 -17.03 7.40 17.58
C GLN A 100 -15.59 7.88 17.36
N TRP A 101 -14.75 7.88 18.40
CA TRP A 101 -13.36 8.31 18.28
C TRP A 101 -12.53 7.37 17.42
N GLY A 102 -12.80 6.06 17.47
CA GLY A 102 -12.18 5.08 16.59
C GLY A 102 -12.47 5.37 15.10
N VAL A 103 -13.72 5.68 14.76
CA VAL A 103 -14.11 6.02 13.37
C VAL A 103 -13.42 7.31 12.92
N LEU A 104 -13.53 8.39 13.72
CA LEU A 104 -12.88 9.66 13.40
C LEU A 104 -11.36 9.51 13.23
N LEU A 105 -10.72 8.77 14.15
CA LEU A 105 -9.28 8.51 14.11
C LEU A 105 -8.84 7.88 12.79
N ILE A 106 -9.62 6.95 12.22
CA ILE A 106 -9.27 6.33 10.94
C ILE A 106 -9.33 7.34 9.79
N ASP A 107 -10.30 8.23 9.78
CA ASP A 107 -10.39 9.27 8.76
C ASP A 107 -9.26 10.30 8.91
N LEU A 108 -8.90 10.66 10.14
CA LEU A 108 -7.73 11.50 10.41
C LEU A 108 -6.43 10.81 9.95
N VAL A 109 -6.27 9.50 10.22
CA VAL A 109 -5.12 8.71 9.72
C VAL A 109 -5.07 8.69 8.20
N ARG A 110 -6.21 8.58 7.51
CA ARG A 110 -6.32 8.68 6.05
C ARG A 110 -6.01 10.08 5.51
N ALA A 111 -6.04 11.12 6.34
CA ALA A 111 -5.66 12.47 5.96
C ALA A 111 -4.18 12.80 6.25
N LEU A 112 -3.47 11.97 7.03
CA LEU A 112 -2.04 12.21 7.32
C LEU A 112 -1.17 12.17 6.06
N PRO A 113 -0.07 12.95 6.02
CA PRO A 113 0.97 12.83 5.00
C PRO A 113 1.43 11.38 4.84
N TYR A 114 1.67 10.95 3.59
CA TYR A 114 1.95 9.54 3.26
C TYR A 114 2.98 8.88 4.19
N ARG A 115 4.14 9.52 4.39
CA ARG A 115 5.22 8.94 5.21
C ARG A 115 4.78 8.74 6.66
N GLN A 116 4.06 9.71 7.22
CA GLN A 116 3.53 9.64 8.58
C GLN A 116 2.49 8.52 8.70
N ARG A 117 1.53 8.48 7.77
CA ARG A 117 0.51 7.43 7.69
C ARG A 117 1.12 6.04 7.61
N GLU A 118 2.10 5.84 6.73
CA GLU A 118 2.78 4.56 6.55
C GLU A 118 3.47 4.10 7.85
N SER A 119 4.23 5.00 8.50
CA SER A 119 4.93 4.64 9.74
C SER A 119 3.97 4.39 10.90
N PHE A 120 2.90 5.17 10.99
CA PHE A 120 1.82 4.96 11.94
C PHE A 120 1.12 3.62 11.73
N LEU A 121 0.72 3.28 10.49
CA LEU A 121 0.05 2.02 10.19
C LEU A 121 0.96 0.80 10.37
N PHE A 122 2.26 0.89 10.06
CA PHE A 122 3.18 -0.20 10.42
C PHE A 122 3.28 -0.41 11.93
N ARG A 123 3.22 0.66 12.72
CA ARG A 123 3.26 0.59 14.18
C ARG A 123 1.95 0.05 14.77
N TYR A 124 0.82 0.61 14.35
CA TYR A 124 -0.48 0.39 14.96
C TYR A 124 -1.32 -0.69 14.26
N GLU A 125 -1.23 -0.89 12.95
CA GLU A 125 -1.97 -1.96 12.26
C GLU A 125 -1.18 -3.26 12.25
N ILE A 126 0.06 -3.18 11.77
CA ILE A 126 0.90 -4.36 11.57
C ILE A 126 1.52 -4.82 12.89
N GLY A 127 1.83 -3.88 13.79
CA GLY A 127 2.41 -4.15 15.11
C GLY A 127 3.94 -4.22 15.12
N LEU A 128 4.61 -3.55 14.18
CA LEU A 128 6.07 -3.48 14.16
C LEU A 128 6.60 -2.50 15.23
N ASN A 129 7.80 -2.74 15.73
CA ASN A 129 8.53 -1.75 16.55
C ASN A 129 9.33 -0.80 15.66
N CYS A 130 9.80 0.33 16.21
CA CYS A 130 10.51 1.35 15.42
C CYS A 130 11.74 0.80 14.69
N ALA A 131 12.49 -0.10 15.32
CA ALA A 131 13.66 -0.75 14.71
C ALA A 131 13.30 -1.63 13.49
N ALA A 132 12.21 -2.40 13.58
CA ALA A 132 11.72 -3.22 12.48
C ALA A 132 11.16 -2.35 11.35
N ILE A 133 10.45 -1.27 11.68
CA ILE A 133 9.95 -0.30 10.69
C ILE A 133 11.14 0.35 9.96
N ALA A 134 12.15 0.79 10.69
CA ALA A 134 13.38 1.36 10.12
C ALA A 134 14.04 0.41 9.12
N LEU A 135 14.13 -0.89 9.43
CA LEU A 135 14.68 -1.92 8.54
C LEU A 135 13.82 -2.16 7.29
N VAL A 136 12.49 -2.01 7.40
CA VAL A 136 11.55 -2.15 6.27
C VAL A 136 11.61 -0.94 5.35
N LEU A 137 11.65 0.27 5.92
CA LEU A 137 11.61 1.54 5.20
C LEU A 137 13.00 2.00 4.71
N GLY A 138 14.08 1.43 5.23
CA GLY A 138 15.45 1.82 4.89
C GLY A 138 15.87 3.17 5.47
N GLU A 139 15.36 3.50 6.65
CA GLU A 139 15.60 4.77 7.33
C GLU A 139 16.12 4.54 8.76
N SER A 140 16.52 5.60 9.47
CA SER A 140 17.03 5.48 10.84
C SER A 140 15.90 5.24 11.86
N GLY A 141 16.19 4.53 12.94
CA GLY A 141 15.24 4.30 14.03
C GLY A 141 14.71 5.60 14.65
N PHE A 142 15.59 6.58 14.84
CA PHE A 142 15.25 7.92 15.33
C PHE A 142 14.26 8.63 14.40
N THR A 143 14.52 8.61 13.08
CA THR A 143 13.61 9.20 12.08
C THR A 143 12.22 8.58 12.13
N ILE A 144 12.13 7.26 12.31
CA ILE A 144 10.84 6.58 12.44
C ILE A 144 10.12 6.96 13.73
N GLU A 145 10.84 7.02 14.85
CA GLU A 145 10.29 7.40 16.13
C GLU A 145 9.74 8.83 16.11
N GLU A 146 10.52 9.78 15.59
CA GLU A 146 10.11 11.17 15.44
C GLU A 146 8.88 11.29 14.52
N ARG A 147 8.84 10.52 13.43
CA ARG A 147 7.70 10.52 12.52
C ARG A 147 6.43 9.96 13.15
N ILE A 148 6.53 8.87 13.91
CA ILE A 148 5.39 8.30 14.63
C ILE A 148 4.90 9.28 15.70
N ARG A 149 5.82 9.90 16.45
CA ARG A 149 5.48 10.93 17.45
C ARG A 149 4.76 12.11 16.81
N SER A 150 5.23 12.58 15.66
CA SER A 150 4.61 13.69 14.93
C SER A 150 3.21 13.32 14.44
N ALA A 151 3.03 12.10 13.93
CA ALA A 151 1.71 11.59 13.54
C ALA A 151 0.76 11.51 14.75
N GLU A 152 1.21 10.97 15.88
CA GLU A 152 0.41 10.90 17.12
C GLU A 152 0.02 12.29 17.63
N GLN A 153 0.94 13.25 17.59
CA GLN A 153 0.68 14.63 17.98
C GLN A 153 -0.35 15.30 17.06
N GLU A 154 -0.24 15.10 15.75
CA GLU A 154 -1.20 15.65 14.78
C GLU A 154 -2.60 15.05 14.98
N LEU A 155 -2.68 13.73 15.17
CA LEU A 155 -3.95 13.04 15.45
C LEU A 155 -4.56 13.52 16.79
N ALA A 156 -3.75 13.69 17.83
CA ALA A 156 -4.20 14.18 19.12
C ALA A 156 -4.79 15.60 19.01
N VAL A 157 -4.11 16.52 18.33
CA VAL A 157 -4.59 17.90 18.12
C VAL A 157 -5.93 17.89 17.38
N ARG A 158 -6.05 17.09 16.31
CA ARG A 158 -7.28 17.01 15.52
C ARG A 158 -8.44 16.35 16.27
N LEU A 159 -8.17 15.35 17.11
CA LEU A 159 -9.18 14.75 17.99
C LEU A 159 -9.63 15.72 19.09
N ALA A 160 -8.71 16.45 19.71
CA ALA A 160 -9.04 17.46 20.72
C ALA A 160 -9.90 18.57 20.13
N ALA A 161 -9.58 19.03 18.91
CA ALA A 161 -10.40 20.00 18.18
C ALA A 161 -11.82 19.50 17.86
N ALA A 162 -12.01 18.18 17.74
CA ALA A 162 -13.32 17.55 17.57
C ALA A 162 -14.05 17.30 18.91
N GLY A 163 -13.47 17.69 20.04
CA GLY A 163 -14.08 17.56 21.38
C GLY A 163 -13.67 16.32 22.17
N CYS A 164 -12.66 15.55 21.73
CA CYS A 164 -12.16 14.40 22.49
C CYS A 164 -11.38 14.85 23.73
N ALA A 165 -11.80 14.41 24.92
CA ALA A 165 -11.19 14.79 26.19
C ALA A 165 -9.85 14.09 26.45
N ASP A 166 -9.72 12.80 26.10
CA ASP A 166 -8.49 12.03 26.27
C ASP A 166 -7.84 11.75 24.92
N THR A 167 -6.78 12.51 24.63
CA THR A 167 -5.94 12.35 23.43
C THR A 167 -4.55 11.84 23.77
N THR A 168 -4.40 11.12 24.89
CA THR A 168 -3.13 10.48 25.26
C THR A 168 -2.74 9.41 24.23
N ARG A 169 -1.46 9.03 24.25
CA ARG A 169 -0.96 7.95 23.39
C ARG A 169 -1.66 6.62 23.69
N GLU A 170 -2.00 6.39 24.94
CA GLU A 170 -2.70 5.20 25.43
C GLU A 170 -4.14 5.18 24.92
N ALA A 171 -4.84 6.30 25.00
CA ALA A 171 -6.18 6.46 24.43
C ALA A 171 -6.18 6.26 22.90
N LEU A 172 -5.24 6.89 22.18
CA LEU A 172 -5.04 6.68 20.74
C LEU A 172 -4.87 5.19 20.39
N LYS A 173 -4.06 4.44 21.17
CA LYS A 173 -3.92 2.98 20.98
C LYS A 173 -5.24 2.26 21.22
N SER A 174 -5.99 2.64 22.25
CA SER A 174 -7.30 2.04 22.58
C SER A 174 -8.29 2.25 21.45
N TYR A 175 -8.58 3.51 21.09
CA TYR A 175 -9.49 3.88 20.02
C TYR A 175 -9.10 3.19 18.70
N TYR A 176 -7.82 3.16 18.38
CA TYR A 176 -7.37 2.47 17.17
C TYR A 176 -7.60 0.95 17.23
N SER A 177 -7.40 0.32 18.38
CA SER A 177 -7.56 -1.13 18.53
C SER A 177 -9.00 -1.59 18.27
N GLU A 178 -9.99 -0.78 18.63
CA GLU A 178 -11.41 -1.04 18.43
C GLU A 178 -11.76 -1.13 16.94
N THR A 179 -11.03 -0.41 16.08
CA THR A 179 -11.22 -0.41 14.62
C THR A 179 -10.69 -1.67 13.93
N ARG A 180 -9.92 -2.53 14.62
CA ARG A 180 -9.27 -3.71 14.01
C ARG A 180 -10.20 -4.90 13.76
N ARG A 181 -11.51 -4.73 13.97
CA ARG A 181 -12.52 -5.79 13.75
C ARG A 181 -12.81 -6.06 12.27
N VAL A 182 -12.44 -5.13 11.38
CA VAL A 182 -12.75 -5.22 9.94
C VAL A 182 -11.89 -6.29 9.26
N LYS A 183 -12.53 -7.27 8.64
CA LYS A 183 -11.93 -8.30 7.77
C LYS A 183 -12.09 -7.90 6.29
N PRO A 184 -11.25 -8.43 5.38
CA PRO A 184 -11.49 -8.26 3.95
C PRO A 184 -12.87 -8.81 3.55
N PRO A 185 -13.55 -8.20 2.56
CA PRO A 185 -14.76 -8.76 1.98
C PRO A 185 -14.51 -10.16 1.42
N VAL A 186 -15.54 -11.01 1.44
CA VAL A 186 -15.46 -12.38 0.91
C VAL A 186 -15.00 -12.38 -0.55
N THR A 187 -15.42 -11.39 -1.34
CA THR A 187 -14.99 -11.25 -2.74
C THR A 187 -13.48 -11.10 -2.89
N TRP A 188 -12.82 -10.34 -2.01
CA TRP A 188 -11.37 -10.19 -2.04
C TRP A 188 -10.69 -11.49 -1.62
N ASP A 189 -11.21 -12.17 -0.60
CA ASP A 189 -10.68 -13.46 -0.16
C ASP A 189 -10.78 -14.51 -1.29
N SER A 190 -11.93 -14.60 -1.97
CA SER A 190 -12.14 -15.48 -3.11
C SER A 190 -11.18 -15.20 -4.25
N ASP A 191 -10.92 -13.93 -4.58
CA ASP A 191 -9.97 -13.57 -5.65
C ASP A 191 -8.55 -14.07 -5.36
N ILE A 192 -8.13 -14.08 -4.10
CA ILE A 192 -6.80 -14.55 -3.71
C ILE A 192 -6.74 -16.07 -3.77
N LEU A 193 -7.73 -16.76 -3.19
CA LEU A 193 -7.71 -18.21 -3.07
C LEU A 193 -7.90 -18.91 -4.43
N GLN A 194 -8.70 -18.34 -5.34
CA GLN A 194 -8.90 -18.92 -6.67
C GLN A 194 -7.65 -18.88 -7.55
N VAL A 195 -6.82 -17.83 -7.43
CA VAL A 195 -5.59 -17.67 -8.23
C VAL A 195 -4.35 -18.26 -7.55
N LEU A 196 -4.47 -18.69 -6.29
CA LEU A 196 -3.35 -19.20 -5.50
C LEU A 196 -2.64 -20.40 -6.14
N PRO A 197 -3.33 -21.45 -6.63
CA PRO A 197 -2.65 -22.60 -7.26
C PRO A 197 -1.77 -22.17 -8.43
N GLN A 198 -2.27 -21.21 -9.22
CA GLN A 198 -1.53 -20.64 -10.36
C GLN A 198 -0.27 -19.89 -9.91
N TRP A 199 -0.30 -19.16 -8.79
CA TRP A 199 0.88 -18.49 -8.25
C TRP A 199 1.91 -19.46 -7.66
N LEU A 200 1.45 -20.59 -7.11
CA LEU A 200 2.33 -21.63 -6.58
C LEU A 200 2.99 -22.48 -7.67
N GLY A 201 2.52 -22.36 -8.92
CA GLY A 201 3.03 -23.13 -10.06
C GLY A 201 2.38 -24.51 -10.19
N GLU A 202 1.29 -24.77 -9.44
CA GLU A 202 0.46 -25.94 -9.64
C GLU A 202 -0.31 -25.75 -10.96
N LYS A 203 -0.15 -26.70 -11.89
CA LYS A 203 -1.05 -26.76 -13.05
C LYS A 203 -2.45 -26.98 -12.49
N ALA A 204 -3.38 -26.11 -12.85
CA ALA A 204 -4.81 -26.34 -12.62
C ALA A 204 -5.14 -27.80 -13.01
N PRO A 205 -5.99 -28.51 -12.25
CA PRO A 205 -6.50 -29.79 -12.72
C PRO A 205 -7.04 -29.56 -14.13
N GLN A 206 -6.48 -30.30 -15.10
CA GLN A 206 -6.98 -30.26 -16.46
C GLN A 206 -8.38 -30.85 -16.42
N GLU A 207 -9.38 -29.99 -16.28
CA GLU A 207 -10.74 -30.33 -16.68
C GLU A 207 -10.70 -30.54 -18.19
N GLU A 208 -10.57 -31.81 -18.58
CA GLU A 208 -10.92 -32.27 -19.91
C GLU A 208 -12.40 -31.95 -20.15
N SER A 209 -12.69 -30.85 -20.86
CA SER A 209 -13.69 -30.84 -21.95
C SER A 209 -13.88 -29.45 -22.58
N ASN A 210 -13.55 -29.40 -23.87
CA ASN A 210 -14.07 -28.56 -24.96
C ASN A 210 -14.00 -27.01 -24.91
N GLU A 211 -13.17 -26.49 -25.81
CA GLU A 211 -13.38 -25.29 -26.64
C GLU A 211 -13.93 -24.01 -25.97
N ALA A 212 -13.40 -23.64 -24.80
CA ALA A 212 -13.48 -22.25 -24.30
C ALA A 212 -12.15 -21.73 -23.71
N GLY A 213 -11.10 -22.54 -23.71
CA GLY A 213 -9.83 -22.28 -23.01
C GLY A 213 -8.85 -21.31 -23.68
N MET A 214 -9.18 -20.73 -24.82
CA MET A 214 -8.25 -19.82 -25.53
C MET A 214 -8.23 -18.41 -24.93
N GLN A 215 -9.29 -17.97 -24.23
CA GLN A 215 -9.39 -16.60 -23.72
C GLN A 215 -8.76 -16.40 -22.32
N THR A 216 -8.92 -17.37 -21.41
CA THR A 216 -8.40 -17.30 -20.02
C THR A 216 -6.88 -17.41 -19.95
N GLY A 217 -6.25 -18.24 -20.80
CA GLY A 217 -4.79 -18.34 -20.89
C GLY A 217 -4.11 -17.09 -21.48
N LEU A 218 -4.82 -16.34 -22.33
CA LEU A 218 -4.33 -15.11 -22.95
C LEU A 218 -4.30 -13.95 -21.93
N LEU A 219 -5.31 -13.84 -21.08
CA LEU A 219 -5.39 -12.82 -20.02
C LEU A 219 -4.28 -12.99 -18.97
N VAL A 220 -3.97 -14.24 -18.59
CA VAL A 220 -2.90 -14.58 -17.63
C VAL A 220 -1.50 -14.26 -18.17
N ARG A 221 -1.24 -14.59 -19.45
CA ARG A 221 0.03 -14.21 -20.10
C ARG A 221 0.11 -12.70 -20.29
N GLY A 222 -1.01 -12.05 -20.59
CA GLY A 222 -1.14 -10.59 -20.66
C GLY A 222 -0.80 -9.91 -19.34
N PHE A 223 -1.31 -10.40 -18.21
CA PHE A 223 -1.07 -9.83 -16.88
C PHE A 223 0.37 -10.06 -16.40
N ASN A 224 0.93 -11.26 -16.56
CA ASN A 224 2.33 -11.54 -16.20
C ASN A 224 3.33 -10.87 -17.16
N ALA A 225 2.96 -10.62 -18.41
CA ALA A 225 3.72 -9.80 -19.34
C ALA A 225 3.58 -8.30 -19.02
N ALA A 226 2.40 -7.83 -18.60
CA ALA A 226 2.16 -6.46 -18.15
C ALA A 226 2.92 -6.15 -16.86
N LEU A 227 2.94 -7.07 -15.89
CA LEU A 227 3.76 -6.96 -14.67
C LEU A 227 5.26 -6.98 -14.98
N ARG A 228 5.71 -7.76 -15.97
CA ARG A 228 7.11 -7.73 -16.45
C ARG A 228 7.45 -6.44 -17.20
N ARG A 229 6.54 -5.90 -18.01
CA ARG A 229 6.69 -4.60 -18.69
C ARG A 229 6.67 -3.42 -17.72
N LEU A 230 5.89 -3.49 -16.65
CA LEU A 230 5.93 -2.51 -15.54
C LEU A 230 7.27 -2.55 -14.79
N LYS A 231 7.90 -3.73 -14.65
CA LYS A 231 9.28 -3.85 -14.13
C LYS A 231 10.34 -3.26 -15.07
N SER A 232 10.12 -3.19 -16.39
CA SER A 232 11.06 -2.60 -17.36
C SER A 232 10.77 -1.15 -17.76
N GLY A 233 9.55 -0.65 -17.52
CA GLY A 233 9.08 0.65 -18.02
C GLY A 233 9.52 1.88 -17.20
N SER A 234 10.02 1.70 -15.98
CA SER A 234 10.39 2.85 -15.12
C SER A 234 11.72 3.52 -15.50
N GLY A 235 12.44 3.03 -16.52
CA GLY A 235 13.73 3.57 -16.95
C GLY A 235 13.77 4.21 -18.35
N ALA A 236 12.71 4.09 -19.17
CA ALA A 236 12.81 4.36 -20.62
C ALA A 236 12.08 5.59 -21.15
N LEU A 237 11.39 6.38 -20.31
CA LEU A 237 10.67 7.60 -20.74
C LEU A 237 11.34 8.92 -20.33
N LYS A 238 12.67 8.92 -20.16
CA LYS A 238 13.50 10.14 -20.07
C LYS A 238 14.56 10.18 -21.16
N LYS A 239 14.15 10.13 -22.42
CA LYS A 239 14.99 10.57 -23.55
C LYS A 239 14.10 10.77 -24.79
N GLY A 240 13.71 12.01 -25.05
CA GLY A 240 13.05 12.36 -26.31
C GLY A 240 12.01 13.45 -26.17
N LEU A 241 12.41 14.64 -25.70
CA LEU A 241 11.74 15.92 -25.99
C LEU A 241 12.60 17.07 -25.46
N ARG A 242 13.79 17.23 -26.04
CA ARG A 242 14.55 18.49 -26.07
C ARG A 242 15.30 18.57 -27.40
N GLN A 243 14.65 19.21 -28.36
CA GLN A 243 15.13 19.77 -29.63
C GLN A 243 13.84 20.30 -30.31
N SER A 244 13.66 21.52 -30.78
CA SER A 244 14.56 22.64 -31.04
C SER A 244 13.70 23.91 -31.14
N VAL A 245 14.15 25.03 -30.55
CA VAL A 245 13.85 26.37 -31.08
C VAL A 245 15.15 27.16 -30.94
N GLU A 246 15.81 27.39 -32.08
CA GLU A 246 16.95 28.29 -32.20
C GLU A 246 16.51 29.76 -32.03
N PRO A 247 17.35 30.63 -31.46
CA PRO A 247 17.23 32.07 -31.64
C PRO A 247 18.08 32.50 -32.84
N ALA A 248 17.44 32.95 -33.92
CA ALA A 248 18.10 33.69 -34.98
C ALA A 248 18.47 35.09 -34.46
N GLY A 249 19.76 35.39 -34.37
CA GLY A 249 20.27 36.72 -34.05
C GLY A 249 20.26 37.66 -35.26
N ALA A 250 20.16 38.96 -34.99
CA ALA A 250 20.75 40.00 -35.83
C ALA A 250 20.96 41.30 -35.02
N ASN A 251 22.20 41.77 -35.13
CA ASN A 251 22.85 42.95 -34.55
C ASN A 251 22.14 44.31 -34.76
N MET A 252 22.19 45.14 -33.69
CA MET A 252 22.60 46.58 -33.56
C MET A 252 22.18 47.66 -34.62
N PRO A 253 22.29 48.99 -34.34
CA PRO A 253 22.84 49.69 -33.16
C PRO A 253 21.98 50.83 -32.58
N LEU A 254 22.53 51.39 -31.50
CA LEU A 254 22.21 52.63 -30.80
C LEU A 254 21.92 53.84 -31.70
N SER A 255 20.95 54.66 -31.28
CA SER A 255 20.98 56.12 -31.46
C SER A 255 20.24 56.80 -30.31
N ALA A 256 20.96 57.72 -29.68
CA ALA A 256 20.48 58.67 -28.70
C ALA A 256 19.44 59.63 -29.33
N THR A 257 18.54 60.18 -28.53
CA THR A 257 18.20 61.62 -28.50
C THR A 257 17.29 61.93 -27.30
N ASN A 258 17.63 63.03 -26.63
CA ASN A 258 16.91 63.78 -25.59
C ASN A 258 15.38 63.88 -25.77
N GLN A 259 14.63 63.84 -24.67
CA GLN A 259 14.15 65.00 -23.91
C GLN A 259 13.42 64.55 -22.64
#